data_AF-A0AAV6UA01-F1
#
_entry.id   AF-A0AAV6UA01-F1
#
_cell.length_a   1.000
_cell.length_b   1.000
_cell.length_c   1.000
_cell.angle_alpha   90.00
_cell.angle_beta   90.00
_cell.angle_gamma   90.00
#
_symmetry.space_group_name_H-M   'P 1'
#
loop_
_entity.id
_entity.type
_entity.pdbx_description
1 polymer ?
#
loop_
_entity_poly.entity_id
_entity_poly.type
_entity_poly.pdbx_seq_one_letter_code
_entity_poly.pdbx_strand_id
1 'polypeptide(L)'
;MVCLHHFADEDVLRDAATYDEKGELVTAKLQQLRIKDGAVPSIFPNCSKYLSKEVIHRTSPETKRKQKENLQLSAVLNESLQTAALFEQEAFEDWDELNSCIKNLKVSSYWDIIKRDKCIIFLHISTDPSPVIEKSIVIDSSLKLTIHVEKLPLVKVGNFSLPFVCNNICDIEDILTTLENCVPFLNQLKM
;
A
#
# COMPACT_ATOMS: atom_id res chain seq x y z
N MET A 1 -25.69 -34.86 -40.27
CA MET A 1 -25.34 -34.55 -38.86
C MET A 1 -23.82 -34.51 -38.78
N VAL A 2 -23.22 -33.46 -38.21
CA VAL A 2 -21.75 -33.28 -38.16
C VAL A 2 -21.24 -33.78 -36.80
N CYS A 3 -20.16 -34.55 -36.75
CA CYS A 3 -19.62 -35.07 -35.48
C CYS A 3 -18.70 -34.05 -34.77
N LEU A 4 -18.47 -34.26 -33.46
CA LEU A 4 -17.66 -33.38 -32.60
C LEU A 4 -16.22 -33.15 -33.09
N HIS A 5 -15.66 -34.07 -33.88
CA HIS A 5 -14.29 -33.94 -34.43
C HIS A 5 -14.15 -32.81 -35.45
N HIS A 6 -15.26 -32.23 -35.92
CA HIS A 6 -15.25 -31.09 -36.83
C HIS A 6 -15.21 -29.73 -36.12
N PHE A 7 -15.23 -29.70 -34.78
CA PHE A 7 -15.20 -28.49 -33.97
C PHE A 7 -13.85 -28.33 -33.26
N ALA A 8 -13.47 -27.09 -32.98
CA ALA A 8 -12.29 -26.81 -32.17
C ALA A 8 -12.50 -27.27 -30.72
N ASP A 9 -11.41 -27.65 -30.03
CA ASP A 9 -11.48 -28.13 -28.65
C ASP A 9 -12.08 -27.10 -27.68
N GLU A 10 -11.91 -25.81 -27.98
CA GLU A 10 -12.47 -24.69 -27.23
C GLU A 10 -14.00 -24.62 -27.34
N ASP A 11 -14.59 -25.11 -28.42
CA ASP A 11 -16.03 -25.10 -28.67
C ASP A 11 -16.75 -26.30 -28.06
N VAL A 12 -16.00 -27.27 -27.53
CA VAL A 12 -16.52 -28.47 -26.88
C VAL A 12 -16.56 -28.27 -25.37
N LEU A 13 -17.77 -28.22 -24.82
CA LEU A 13 -18.04 -28.20 -23.38
C LEU A 13 -17.81 -29.60 -22.79
N ARG A 14 -16.72 -29.72 -22.02
CA ARG A 14 -16.34 -30.94 -21.27
C ARG A 14 -16.73 -30.87 -19.81
N ASP A 15 -16.82 -29.66 -19.27
CA ASP A 15 -17.06 -29.42 -17.86
C ASP A 15 -18.30 -28.54 -17.67
N ALA A 16 -19.03 -28.76 -16.59
CA ALA A 16 -20.10 -27.92 -16.10
C ALA A 16 -19.66 -27.27 -14.78
N ALA A 17 -19.83 -25.96 -14.68
CA ALA A 17 -19.55 -25.21 -13.48
C ALA A 17 -20.84 -24.65 -12.88
N THR A 18 -21.03 -24.82 -11.57
CA THR A 18 -22.15 -24.28 -10.79
C THR A 18 -21.62 -23.68 -9.50
N TYR A 19 -22.27 -22.65 -8.98
CA TYR A 19 -21.93 -22.14 -7.64
C TYR A 19 -22.57 -23.02 -6.57
N ASP A 20 -21.83 -23.34 -5.51
CA ASP A 20 -22.38 -23.98 -4.34
C ASP A 20 -23.12 -22.98 -3.43
N GLU A 21 -23.68 -23.46 -2.33
CA GLU A 21 -24.41 -22.64 -1.35
C GLU A 21 -23.52 -21.60 -0.64
N LYS A 22 -22.19 -21.74 -0.71
CA LYS A 22 -21.20 -20.82 -0.15
C LYS A 22 -20.69 -19.79 -1.16
N GLY A 23 -21.14 -19.88 -2.42
CA GLY A 23 -20.70 -19.02 -3.51
C GLY A 23 -19.37 -19.44 -4.13
N GLU A 24 -18.86 -20.65 -3.83
CA GLU A 24 -17.66 -21.20 -4.47
C GLU A 24 -18.02 -21.86 -5.81
N LEU A 25 -17.16 -21.68 -6.81
CA LEU A 25 -17.37 -22.27 -8.14
C LEU A 25 -16.98 -23.75 -8.12
N VAL A 26 -17.98 -24.64 -8.21
CA VAL A 26 -17.79 -26.08 -8.29
C VAL A 26 -17.84 -26.54 -9.75
N THR A 27 -16.79 -27.20 -10.21
CA THR A 27 -16.68 -27.70 -11.59
C THR A 27 -16.71 -29.23 -11.63
N ALA A 28 -17.54 -29.83 -12.49
CA ALA A 28 -17.65 -31.27 -12.69
C ALA A 28 -17.60 -31.65 -14.18
N LYS A 29 -17.01 -32.81 -14.48
CA LYS A 29 -16.95 -33.34 -15.85
C LYS A 29 -18.32 -33.80 -16.34
N LEU A 30 -18.70 -33.41 -17.56
CA LEU A 30 -19.92 -33.85 -18.21
C LEU A 30 -19.79 -35.30 -18.70
N GLN A 31 -20.82 -36.12 -18.47
CA GLN A 31 -20.91 -37.47 -19.03
C GLN A 31 -21.09 -37.46 -20.56
N GLN A 32 -21.76 -36.44 -21.09
CA GLN A 32 -21.94 -36.23 -22.52
C GLN A 32 -21.40 -34.86 -22.91
N LEU A 33 -20.46 -34.86 -23.85
CA LEU A 33 -19.88 -33.65 -24.40
C LEU A 33 -20.94 -32.84 -25.17
N ARG A 34 -20.93 -31.53 -24.97
CA ARG A 34 -21.83 -30.60 -25.65
C ARG A 34 -21.03 -29.60 -26.46
N ILE A 35 -21.64 -29.05 -27.49
CA ILE A 35 -21.06 -27.96 -28.29
C ILE A 35 -21.56 -26.63 -27.72
N LYS A 36 -20.70 -25.62 -27.65
CA LYS A 36 -21.10 -24.25 -27.25
C LYS A 36 -22.17 -23.71 -28.18
N ASP A 37 -23.07 -22.90 -27.63
CA ASP A 37 -24.12 -22.26 -28.43
C ASP A 37 -23.50 -21.32 -29.47
N GLY A 38 -23.95 -21.43 -30.72
CA GLY A 38 -23.40 -20.69 -31.87
C GLY A 38 -22.04 -21.18 -32.42
N ALA A 39 -21.46 -22.26 -31.90
CA ALA A 39 -20.23 -22.82 -32.45
C ALA A 39 -20.46 -23.45 -33.84
N VAL A 40 -19.49 -23.27 -34.73
CA VAL A 40 -19.55 -23.73 -36.12
C VAL A 40 -18.43 -24.73 -36.41
N PRO A 41 -18.67 -25.76 -37.25
CA PRO A 41 -17.60 -26.65 -37.67
C PRO A 41 -16.49 -25.87 -38.38
N SER A 42 -15.26 -26.02 -37.90
CA SER A 42 -14.07 -25.33 -38.41
C SER A 42 -13.00 -26.30 -38.92
N ILE A 43 -13.14 -27.60 -38.66
CA ILE A 43 -12.20 -28.65 -39.08
C ILE A 43 -12.83 -29.46 -40.21
N PHE A 44 -12.32 -29.29 -41.44
CA PHE A 44 -12.80 -29.99 -42.63
C PHE A 44 -11.71 -30.93 -43.18
N PRO A 45 -11.83 -32.25 -42.99
CA PRO A 45 -10.85 -33.20 -43.49
C PRO A 45 -10.80 -33.16 -45.03
N ASN A 46 -9.60 -33.30 -45.60
CA ASN A 46 -9.31 -33.18 -47.05
C ASN A 46 -9.49 -31.77 -47.66
N CYS A 47 -9.75 -30.74 -46.85
CA CYS A 47 -9.66 -29.36 -47.29
C CYS A 47 -8.25 -28.80 -47.03
N SER A 48 -7.83 -27.87 -47.86
CA SER A 48 -6.58 -27.15 -47.68
C SER A 48 -6.54 -26.42 -46.33
N LYS A 49 -5.36 -26.37 -45.70
CA LYS A 49 -5.18 -25.84 -44.32
C LYS A 49 -5.70 -24.41 -44.13
N TYR A 50 -5.74 -23.60 -45.19
CA TYR A 50 -6.30 -22.24 -45.12
C TYR A 50 -7.83 -22.18 -45.02
N LEU A 51 -8.54 -23.28 -45.31
CA LEU A 51 -10.00 -23.45 -45.13
C LEU A 51 -10.37 -24.02 -43.76
N SER A 52 -9.45 -24.70 -43.07
CA SER A 52 -9.65 -25.27 -41.72
C SER A 52 -8.96 -24.44 -40.64
N LYS A 53 -9.11 -23.11 -40.67
CA LYS A 53 -8.41 -22.23 -39.72
C LYS A 53 -9.03 -22.33 -38.32
N GLU A 54 -8.16 -22.40 -37.31
CA GLU A 54 -8.51 -22.05 -35.93
C GLU A 54 -9.13 -20.64 -35.94
N VAL A 55 -10.33 -20.53 -35.38
CA VAL A 55 -11.05 -19.27 -35.29
C VAL A 55 -10.27 -18.38 -34.31
N ILE A 56 -9.59 -17.35 -34.84
CA ILE A 56 -8.99 -16.33 -33.99
C ILE A 56 -10.15 -15.52 -33.40
N HIS A 57 -10.55 -15.89 -32.17
CA HIS A 57 -11.56 -15.14 -31.44
C HIS A 57 -11.03 -13.75 -31.13
N ARG A 58 -11.60 -12.76 -31.82
CA ARG A 58 -11.41 -11.36 -31.43
C ARG A 58 -12.10 -11.16 -30.09
N THR A 59 -11.31 -10.98 -29.04
CA THR A 59 -11.82 -10.44 -27.78
C THR A 59 -12.55 -9.13 -28.06
N SER A 60 -13.75 -8.98 -27.52
CA SER A 60 -14.53 -7.75 -27.71
C SER A 60 -13.78 -6.55 -27.12
N PRO A 61 -14.03 -5.33 -27.64
CA PRO A 61 -13.46 -4.11 -27.08
C PRO A 61 -13.74 -3.97 -25.58
N GLU A 62 -14.93 -4.40 -25.13
CA GLU A 62 -15.33 -4.36 -23.72
C GLU A 62 -14.48 -5.29 -22.85
N THR A 63 -14.21 -6.52 -23.29
CA THR A 63 -13.37 -7.46 -22.53
C THR A 63 -11.95 -6.91 -22.37
N LYS A 64 -11.38 -6.32 -23.43
CA LYS A 64 -10.06 -5.66 -23.36
C LYS A 64 -10.07 -4.48 -22.39
N ARG A 65 -11.14 -3.66 -22.41
CA ARG A 65 -11.29 -2.52 -21.50
C ARG A 65 -11.36 -3.00 -20.04
N LYS A 66 -12.19 -3.99 -19.75
CA LYS A 66 -12.31 -4.58 -18.41
C LYS A 66 -10.99 -5.16 -17.90
N GLN A 67 -10.24 -5.86 -18.75
CA GLN A 67 -8.92 -6.37 -18.38
C GLN A 67 -7.97 -5.23 -17.98
N LYS A 68 -7.95 -4.14 -18.75
CA LYS A 68 -7.12 -2.98 -18.42
C LYS A 68 -7.54 -2.33 -17.09
N GLU A 69 -8.83 -2.14 -16.88
CA GLU A 69 -9.38 -1.60 -15.62
C GLU A 69 -9.02 -2.50 -14.43
N ASN A 70 -9.18 -3.82 -14.56
CA ASN A 70 -8.80 -4.78 -13.52
C ASN A 70 -7.29 -4.78 -13.22
N LEU A 71 -6.44 -4.68 -14.25
CA LEU A 71 -4.99 -4.58 -14.06
C LEU A 71 -4.64 -3.32 -13.27
N GLN A 72 -5.24 -2.18 -13.61
CA GLN A 72 -5.05 -0.92 -12.88
C GLN A 72 -5.51 -1.03 -11.43
N LEU A 73 -6.70 -1.59 -11.18
CA LEU A 73 -7.20 -1.81 -9.83
C LEU A 73 -6.29 -2.73 -9.02
N SER A 74 -5.84 -3.85 -9.61
CA SER A 74 -4.95 -4.79 -8.94
C SER A 74 -3.59 -4.18 -8.60
N ALA A 75 -3.07 -3.29 -9.46
CA ALA A 75 -1.82 -2.58 -9.20
C ALA A 75 -1.97 -1.63 -8.00
N VAL A 76 -3.05 -0.84 -7.94
CA VAL A 76 -3.32 0.07 -6.82
C VAL A 76 -3.51 -0.68 -5.50
N LEU A 77 -4.22 -1.81 -5.53
CA LEU A 77 -4.40 -2.65 -4.34
C LEU A 77 -3.05 -3.20 -3.84
N ASN A 78 -2.22 -3.73 -4.74
CA ASN A 78 -0.92 -4.26 -4.37
C ASN A 78 0.01 -3.17 -3.82
N GLU A 79 0.01 -1.97 -4.42
CA GLU A 79 0.77 -0.83 -3.92
C GLU A 79 0.31 -0.44 -2.51
N SER A 80 -1.01 -0.38 -2.28
CA SER A 80 -1.58 -0.07 -0.96
C SER A 80 -1.16 -1.09 0.09
N LEU A 81 -1.19 -2.39 -0.24
CA LEU A 81 -0.77 -3.46 0.65
C LEU A 81 0.74 -3.42 0.94
N GLN A 82 1.56 -3.10 -0.06
CA GLN A 82 3.00 -2.95 0.12
C GLN A 82 3.33 -1.78 1.04
N THR A 83 2.71 -0.62 0.84
CA THR A 83 2.92 0.56 1.68
C THR A 83 2.48 0.30 3.12
N ALA A 84 1.34 -0.38 3.33
CA ALA A 84 0.90 -0.77 4.67
C ALA A 84 1.90 -1.70 5.36
N ALA A 85 2.42 -2.71 4.64
CA ALA A 85 3.41 -3.64 5.19
C ALA A 85 4.74 -2.95 5.55
N LEU A 86 5.17 -1.95 4.78
CA LEU A 86 6.35 -1.15 5.11
C LEU A 86 6.12 -0.31 6.37
N PHE A 87 4.94 0.31 6.49
CA PHE A 87 4.58 1.07 7.70
C PHE A 87 4.57 0.19 8.94
N GLU A 88 4.07 -1.04 8.84
CA GLU A 88 4.11 -2.03 9.94
C GLU A 88 5.54 -2.45 10.32
N GLN A 89 6.48 -2.48 9.38
CA GLN A 89 7.89 -2.83 9.67
C GLN A 89 8.64 -1.74 10.42
N GLU A 90 8.20 -0.48 10.31
CA GLU A 90 8.79 0.67 11.01
C GLU A 90 8.10 0.97 12.35
N ALA A 91 7.16 0.11 12.76
CA ALA A 91 6.56 0.17 14.07
C ALA A 91 7.53 -0.33 15.16
N PHE A 92 7.35 0.18 16.37
CA PHE A 92 8.04 -0.27 17.58
C PHE A 92 7.05 -0.32 18.74
N GLU A 93 7.17 -1.35 19.57
CA GLU A 93 6.31 -1.54 20.75
C GLU A 93 7.03 -1.13 22.05
N ASP A 94 8.35 -1.19 22.06
CA ASP A 94 9.15 -0.94 23.26
C ASP A 94 10.32 0.04 23.05
N TRP A 95 10.97 0.39 24.17
CA TRP A 95 12.08 1.32 24.20
C TRP A 95 13.35 0.79 23.51
N ASP A 96 13.57 -0.51 23.49
CA ASP A 96 14.77 -1.14 22.94
C ASP A 96 14.68 -1.22 21.41
N GLU A 97 13.48 -1.50 20.89
CA GLU A 97 13.11 -1.40 19.47
C GLU A 97 13.25 0.04 19.00
N LEU A 98 12.67 1.02 19.72
CA LEU A 98 12.84 2.44 19.40
C LEU A 98 14.32 2.85 19.31
N ASN A 99 15.15 2.43 20.27
CA ASN A 99 16.58 2.71 20.27
C ASN A 99 17.32 2.10 19.06
N SER A 100 16.87 0.93 18.61
CA SER A 100 17.42 0.24 17.44
C SER A 100 17.03 0.97 16.16
N CYS A 101 15.76 1.36 16.04
CA CYS A 101 15.20 2.13 14.95
C CYS A 101 15.89 3.50 14.77
N ILE A 102 16.12 4.23 15.86
CA ILE A 102 16.74 5.56 15.81
C ILE A 102 18.22 5.50 15.37
N LYS A 103 18.89 4.35 15.43
CA LYS A 103 20.26 4.23 14.87
C LYS A 103 20.28 4.36 13.35
N ASN A 104 19.19 3.95 12.69
CA ASN A 104 19.07 3.98 11.23
C ASN A 104 18.28 5.19 10.72
N LEU A 105 17.67 5.95 11.63
CA LEU A 105 16.89 7.14 11.33
C LEU A 105 17.78 8.20 10.64
N LYS A 106 17.36 8.63 9.45
CA LYS A 106 18.06 9.67 8.68
C LYS A 106 17.45 11.03 8.99
N VAL A 107 18.02 11.71 9.96
CA VAL A 107 17.56 13.06 10.35
C VAL A 107 18.32 14.14 9.57
N SER A 108 17.62 15.21 9.21
CA SER A 108 18.19 16.44 8.63
C SER A 108 19.26 17.03 9.58
N SER A 109 20.24 17.74 9.02
CA SER A 109 21.24 18.49 9.81
C SER A 109 20.63 19.63 10.63
N TYR A 110 19.35 19.92 10.45
CA TYR A 110 18.59 20.87 11.26
C TYR A 110 18.43 20.42 12.72
N TRP A 111 18.45 19.11 12.98
CA TRP A 111 18.19 18.54 14.31
C TRP A 111 19.44 17.88 14.88
N ASP A 112 19.75 18.22 16.12
CA ASP A 112 20.69 17.48 16.95
C ASP A 112 19.95 16.41 17.76
N ILE A 113 20.54 15.22 17.87
CA ILE A 113 19.95 14.08 18.60
C ILE A 113 20.78 13.78 19.84
N ILE A 114 20.17 13.88 21.02
CA ILE A 114 20.76 13.47 22.29
C ILE A 114 20.04 12.23 22.80
N LYS A 115 20.77 11.12 22.92
CA LYS A 115 20.27 9.89 23.54
C LYS A 115 20.68 9.83 25.01
N ARG A 116 19.72 9.57 25.89
CA ARG A 116 19.93 9.27 27.31
C ARG A 116 19.24 7.96 27.68
N ASP A 117 19.56 7.41 28.84
CA ASP A 117 19.09 6.08 29.27
C ASP A 117 17.56 5.93 29.26
N LYS A 118 16.80 7.01 29.49
CA LYS A 118 15.33 7.00 29.60
C LYS A 118 14.62 8.00 28.69
N CYS A 119 15.36 8.70 27.84
CA CYS A 119 14.76 9.64 26.90
C CYS A 119 15.66 9.92 25.71
N ILE A 120 15.04 10.22 24.58
CA ILE A 120 15.72 10.68 23.37
C ILE A 120 15.19 12.08 23.07
N ILE A 121 16.12 12.98 22.82
CA ILE A 121 15.84 14.40 22.65
C ILE A 121 16.30 14.82 21.26
N PHE A 122 15.39 15.35 20.46
CA PHE A 122 15.72 16.07 19.23
C PHE A 122 15.67 17.56 19.52
N LEU A 123 16.67 18.31 19.09
CA LEU A 123 16.77 19.74 19.40
C LEU A 123 17.27 20.54 18.21
N HIS A 124 16.77 21.77 18.12
CA HIS A 124 17.26 22.77 17.18
C HIS A 124 17.77 23.98 17.98
N ILE A 125 19.03 24.35 17.76
CA ILE A 125 19.68 25.49 18.40
C ILE A 125 19.95 26.56 17.33
N SER A 126 19.39 27.76 17.52
CA SER A 126 19.79 28.93 16.73
C SER A 126 20.94 29.65 17.43
N THR A 127 21.99 30.01 16.69
CA THR A 127 23.26 30.50 17.26
C THR A 127 23.49 32.00 17.12
N ASP A 128 22.55 32.77 16.59
CA ASP A 128 22.73 34.19 16.29
C ASP A 128 21.61 35.04 16.94
N PRO A 129 21.91 35.94 17.90
CA PRO A 129 23.22 36.36 18.43
C PRO A 129 23.75 35.52 19.62
N SER A 130 22.97 34.55 20.14
CA SER A 130 23.35 33.67 21.25
C SER A 130 22.66 32.32 21.07
N PRO A 131 23.27 31.18 21.45
CA PRO A 131 22.64 29.87 21.35
C PRO A 131 21.34 29.84 22.16
N VAL A 132 20.21 29.69 21.49
CA VAL A 132 18.89 29.49 22.10
C VAL A 132 18.27 28.22 21.52
N ILE A 133 17.71 27.39 22.39
CA ILE A 133 16.94 26.21 21.97
C ILE A 133 15.59 26.72 21.47
N GLU A 134 15.39 26.71 20.15
CA GLU A 134 14.12 27.13 19.54
C GLU A 134 13.09 26.02 19.56
N LYS A 135 13.51 24.77 19.35
CA LYS A 135 12.62 23.61 19.28
C LYS A 135 13.26 22.44 19.99
N SER A 136 12.48 21.74 20.79
CA SER A 136 12.89 20.49 21.43
C SER A 136 11.76 19.48 21.41
N ILE A 137 12.09 18.25 21.08
CA ILE A 137 11.19 17.11 21.07
C ILE A 137 11.79 16.09 22.02
N VAL A 138 11.02 15.62 22.99
CA VAL A 138 11.47 14.66 23.99
C VAL A 138 10.57 13.44 23.91
N ILE A 139 11.18 12.29 23.66
CA ILE A 139 10.53 10.97 23.71
C ILE A 139 11.03 10.28 24.97
N ASP A 140 10.11 9.90 25.87
CA ASP A 140 10.45 9.18 27.10
C ASP A 140 10.45 7.65 26.91
N SER A 141 10.87 6.93 27.95
CA SER A 141 10.86 5.46 27.96
C SER A 141 9.47 4.83 27.92
N SER A 142 8.40 5.62 28.07
CA SER A 142 7.02 5.20 27.86
C SER A 142 6.51 5.52 26.45
N LEU A 143 7.43 5.86 25.54
CA LEU A 143 7.18 6.25 24.16
C LEU A 143 6.29 7.49 24.01
N LYS A 144 6.17 8.30 25.08
CA LYS A 144 5.45 9.56 25.03
C LYS A 144 6.35 10.63 24.45
N LEU A 145 5.88 11.21 23.35
CA LEU A 145 6.50 12.32 22.68
C LEU A 145 5.87 13.63 23.18
N THR A 146 6.74 14.54 23.60
CA THR A 146 6.41 15.91 24.01
C THR A 146 7.24 16.89 23.20
N ILE A 147 6.65 18.03 22.85
CA ILE A 147 7.30 19.04 22.00
C ILE A 147 7.24 20.36 22.73
N HIS A 148 8.36 21.06 22.77
CA HIS A 148 8.47 22.40 23.30
C HIS A 148 9.10 23.29 22.25
N VAL A 149 8.45 24.43 21.98
CA VAL A 149 8.99 25.49 21.13
C VAL A 149 9.36 26.64 22.05
N GLU A 150 10.64 26.98 22.05
CA GLU A 150 11.33 27.86 22.99
C GLU A 150 11.14 27.42 24.46
N LYS A 151 10.02 27.80 25.07
CA LYS A 151 9.66 27.48 26.47
C LYS A 151 8.22 27.02 26.63
N LEU A 152 7.46 26.93 25.54
CA LEU A 152 6.05 26.60 25.58
C LEU A 152 5.84 25.16 25.14
N PRO A 153 5.19 24.31 25.97
CA PRO A 153 4.79 22.98 25.52
C PRO A 153 3.71 23.13 24.44
N LEU A 154 3.92 22.45 23.33
CA LEU A 154 2.91 22.40 22.27
C LEU A 154 1.84 21.37 22.62
N VAL A 155 0.59 21.73 22.34
CA VAL A 155 -0.58 20.85 22.54
C VAL A 155 -0.94 20.13 21.23
N LYS A 156 -0.54 20.69 20.07
CA LYS A 156 -0.85 20.13 18.75
C LYS A 156 0.22 20.49 17.73
N VAL A 157 0.68 19.52 16.94
CA VAL A 157 1.55 19.71 15.76
C VAL A 157 0.92 19.02 14.56
N GLY A 158 0.59 19.77 13.51
CA GLY A 158 -0.09 19.22 12.34
C GLY A 158 -1.39 18.50 12.73
N ASN A 159 -1.42 17.18 12.53
CA ASN A 159 -2.55 16.31 12.88
C ASN A 159 -2.41 15.62 14.25
N PHE A 160 -1.28 15.77 14.93
CA PHE A 160 -0.97 15.08 16.19
C PHE A 160 -1.34 15.93 17.41
N SER A 161 -2.06 15.35 18.37
CA SER A 161 -2.33 15.94 19.68
C SER A 161 -1.30 15.46 20.71
N LEU A 162 -0.72 16.37 21.48
CA LEU A 162 0.35 16.10 22.44
C LEU A 162 -0.15 16.12 23.89
N PRO A 163 0.45 15.32 24.81
CA PRO A 163 1.48 14.31 24.55
C PRO A 163 0.92 13.13 23.73
N PHE A 164 1.71 12.67 22.76
CA PHE A 164 1.34 11.59 21.84
C PHE A 164 2.18 10.35 22.16
N VAL A 165 1.58 9.16 22.13
CA VAL A 165 2.35 7.90 22.26
C VAL A 165 2.75 7.48 20.85
N CYS A 166 4.04 7.58 20.54
CA CYS A 166 4.57 7.15 19.26
C CYS A 166 4.77 5.63 19.28
N ASN A 167 4.33 4.97 18.22
CA ASN A 167 4.59 3.55 17.97
C ASN A 167 5.19 3.33 16.58
N ASN A 168 5.50 4.40 15.84
CA ASN A 168 6.07 4.32 14.51
C ASN A 168 7.14 5.40 14.28
N ILE A 169 8.19 5.03 13.56
CA ILE A 169 9.27 5.96 13.17
C ILE A 169 8.75 7.02 12.19
N CYS A 170 7.86 6.62 11.27
CA CYS A 170 7.23 7.52 10.30
C CYS A 170 6.58 8.72 11.01
N ASP A 171 5.90 8.51 12.14
CA ASP A 171 5.28 9.60 12.90
C ASP A 171 6.32 10.59 13.44
N ILE A 172 7.48 10.08 13.88
CA ILE A 172 8.58 10.92 14.37
C ILE A 172 9.17 11.72 13.21
N GLU A 173 9.39 11.11 12.05
CA GLU A 173 9.86 11.78 10.83
C GLU A 173 8.89 12.86 10.35
N ASP A 174 7.59 12.55 10.30
CA ASP A 174 6.53 13.48 9.93
C ASP A 174 6.47 14.68 10.88
N ILE A 175 6.63 14.45 12.20
CA ILE A 175 6.68 15.52 13.19
C ILE A 175 7.93 16.38 13.01
N LEU A 176 9.10 15.77 12.82
CA LEU A 176 10.37 16.47 12.61
C LEU A 176 10.32 17.35 11.36
N THR A 177 9.84 16.79 10.24
CA THR A 177 9.71 17.51 8.96
C THR A 177 8.64 18.60 9.03
N THR A 178 7.51 18.35 9.71
CA THR A 178 6.49 19.37 9.95
C THR A 178 7.07 20.54 10.75
N LEU A 179 7.85 20.25 11.79
CA LEU A 179 8.46 21.28 12.62
C LEU A 179 9.59 22.02 11.90
N GLU A 180 10.36 21.36 11.03
CA GLU A 180 11.38 22.00 10.20
C GLU A 180 10.74 22.97 9.20
N ASN A 181 9.65 22.57 8.56
CA ASN A 181 8.91 23.40 7.60
C ASN A 181 8.00 24.44 8.26
N CYS A 182 7.64 24.27 9.54
CA CYS A 182 7.00 25.30 10.33
C CYS A 182 7.99 26.44 10.60
N VAL A 183 7.97 27.42 9.68
CA VAL A 183 8.42 28.79 9.95
C VAL A 183 7.66 29.27 11.20
N PRO A 184 8.32 29.91 12.17
CA PRO A 184 7.66 30.36 13.38
C PRO A 184 6.50 31.29 13.02
N PHE A 185 5.27 30.78 13.14
CA PHE A 185 4.10 31.62 13.36
C PHE A 185 4.22 32.17 14.78
N LEU A 186 5.13 33.14 14.95
CA LEU A 186 4.95 34.15 15.99
C LEU A 186 3.57 34.74 15.77
N ASN A 187 2.73 34.66 16.81
CA ASN A 187 1.35 35.12 16.92
C ASN A 187 0.26 34.07 16.66
N GLN A 188 0.13 33.11 17.57
CA GLN A 188 -1.19 32.76 18.10
C GLN A 188 -1.04 32.18 19.51
N LEU A 189 -0.94 33.09 20.49
CA LEU A 189 -1.51 32.98 21.85
C LEU A 189 -1.26 34.31 22.57
N LYS A 190 -1.99 35.35 22.14
CA LYS A 190 -2.49 36.36 23.08
C LYS A 190 -3.84 35.86 23.55
N MET A 191 -3.93 35.41 24.80
CA MET A 191 -5.02 35.69 25.73
C MET A 191 -4.49 35.55 27.14
#